data_AF-A0A434ERK8-F1
#
_entry.id   AF-A0A434ERK8-F1
#
_cell.length_a   1.000
_cell.length_b   1.000
_cell.length_c   1.000
_cell.angle_alpha   90.00
_cell.angle_beta   90.00
_cell.angle_gamma   90.00
#
_symmetry.space_group_name_H-M   'P 1'
#
loop_
_entity.id
_entity.type
_entity.pdbx_description
1 polymer ?
#
loop_
_entity_poly.entity_id
_entity_poly.type
_entity_poly.pdbx_seq_one_letter_code
_entity_poly.pdbx_strand_id
1 'polypeptide(L)'
;MLLIPSLAQMLVMTAGGFDLSVGAVVAATSVVTAAVMLVGSIYFPGMELALIIASLVIALGVGALVGLVNAGLVSIFSLSPFMVTLAMMSVLMGIALYFTQGIPIYGVVDSFVANVGRGQFLSLPIVLWVALGVLAACIIMQRFTALGRHIYAVG
;
A
#
# COMPACT_ATOMS: atom_id res chain seq x y z
N MET A 1 6.09 -12.29 2.53
CA MET A 1 5.05 -11.24 2.58
C MET A 1 5.54 -9.91 3.13
N LEU A 2 6.57 -9.87 3.98
CA LEU A 2 7.12 -8.61 4.52
C LEU A 2 8.04 -7.84 3.55
N LEU A 3 8.47 -8.46 2.44
CA LEU A 3 9.45 -7.87 1.52
C LEU A 3 9.03 -6.48 1.01
N ILE A 4 7.78 -6.31 0.56
CA ILE A 4 7.30 -5.04 0.03
C ILE A 4 7.26 -3.95 1.12
N PRO A 5 6.63 -4.18 2.30
CA PRO A 5 6.72 -3.23 3.41
C PRO A 5 8.15 -2.89 3.85
N SER A 6 9.06 -3.87 3.86
CA SER A 6 10.47 -3.64 4.21
C SER A 6 11.18 -2.73 3.21
N LEU A 7 10.90 -2.86 1.91
CA LEU A 7 11.43 -1.95 0.88
C LEU A 7 10.88 -0.53 1.03
N ALA A 8 9.59 -0.40 1.36
CA ALA A 8 8.99 0.90 1.65
C ALA A 8 9.68 1.57 2.86
N GLN A 9 9.86 0.82 3.95
CA GLN A 9 10.55 1.34 5.14
C GLN A 9 12.01 1.69 4.87
N MET A 10 12.71 0.88 4.07
CA MET A 10 14.08 1.18 3.65
C MET A 10 14.17 2.57 3.01
N LEU A 11 13.25 2.91 2.10
CA LEU A 11 13.23 4.22 1.43
C LEU A 11 13.05 5.39 2.42
N VAL A 12 12.21 5.20 3.43
CA VAL A 12 11.98 6.21 4.48
C VAL A 12 13.23 6.37 5.36
N MET A 13 13.86 5.26 5.73
CA MET A 13 15.09 5.27 6.54
C MET A 13 16.28 5.86 5.78
N THR A 14 16.38 5.62 4.46
CA THR A 14 17.39 6.28 3.63
C THR A 14 17.19 7.78 3.51
N ALA A 15 15.99 8.30 3.79
CA ALA A 15 15.74 9.74 3.84
C ALA A 15 15.96 10.33 5.25
N GLY A 16 16.52 9.55 6.20
CA GLY A 16 16.69 9.95 7.60
C GLY A 16 15.40 9.91 8.44
N GLY A 17 14.32 9.34 7.91
CA GLY A 17 13.00 9.29 8.56
C GLY A 17 12.67 7.93 9.18
N PHE A 18 11.49 7.85 9.79
CA PHE A 18 10.92 6.61 10.30
C PHE A 18 9.40 6.61 10.14
N ASP A 19 8.83 5.54 9.58
CA ASP A 19 7.39 5.40 9.39
C ASP A 19 6.85 4.15 10.08
N LEU A 20 6.05 4.34 11.14
CA LEU A 20 5.32 3.26 11.81
C LEU A 20 3.98 2.92 11.15
N SER A 21 3.46 3.82 10.33
CA SER A 21 2.13 3.70 9.73
C SER A 21 2.10 2.72 8.56
N VAL A 22 3.24 2.28 8.01
CA VAL A 22 3.32 1.39 6.83
C VAL A 22 2.42 0.16 6.97
N GLY A 23 2.42 -0.50 8.14
CA GLY A 23 1.55 -1.66 8.39
C GLY A 23 0.07 -1.30 8.40
N ALA A 24 -0.30 -0.16 9.01
CA ALA A 24 -1.67 0.32 9.03
C ALA A 24 -2.14 0.84 7.66
N VAL A 25 -1.24 1.39 6.83
CA VAL A 25 -1.54 1.74 5.43
C VAL A 25 -1.84 0.49 4.62
N VAL A 26 -1.04 -0.58 4.77
CA VAL A 26 -1.33 -1.88 4.12
C VAL A 26 -2.68 -2.43 4.57
N ALA A 27 -2.99 -2.37 5.87
CA ALA A 27 -4.28 -2.80 6.38
C ALA A 27 -5.44 -1.95 5.82
N ALA A 28 -5.35 -0.62 5.90
CA ALA A 28 -6.40 0.28 5.43
C ALA A 28 -6.64 0.15 3.91
N THR A 29 -5.56 0.10 3.11
CA THR A 29 -5.67 -0.09 1.66
C THR A 29 -6.24 -1.46 1.29
N SER A 30 -5.98 -2.52 2.07
CA SER A 30 -6.62 -3.83 1.87
C SER A 30 -8.13 -3.79 2.10
N VAL A 31 -8.58 -3.08 3.15
CA VAL A 31 -10.01 -2.87 3.45
C VAL A 31 -10.68 -2.08 2.34
N VAL A 32 -10.07 -0.99 1.88
CA VAL A 32 -10.59 -0.16 0.78
C VAL A 32 -10.69 -0.97 -0.51
N THR A 33 -9.64 -1.73 -0.85
CA THR A 33 -9.63 -2.58 -2.06
C THR A 33 -10.76 -3.61 -2.00
N ALA A 34 -10.91 -4.31 -0.88
CA ALA A 34 -11.96 -5.31 -0.70
C ALA A 34 -13.36 -4.68 -0.76
N ALA A 35 -13.57 -3.53 -0.12
CA ALA A 35 -14.84 -2.82 -0.15
C ALA A 35 -15.22 -2.35 -1.57
N VAL A 36 -14.28 -1.79 -2.31
CA VAL A 36 -14.50 -1.35 -3.70
C VAL A 36 -14.84 -2.54 -4.60
N MET A 37 -14.11 -3.65 -4.47
CA MET A 37 -14.38 -4.86 -5.25
C MET A 37 -15.74 -5.49 -4.92
N LEU A 38 -16.11 -5.54 -3.63
CA LEU A 38 -17.40 -6.06 -3.18
C LEU A 38 -18.57 -5.21 -3.68
N VAL A 39 -18.51 -3.89 -3.48
CA VAL A 39 -19.56 -2.98 -3.94
C VAL A 39 -19.62 -3.01 -5.47
N GLY A 40 -18.47 -2.96 -6.13
CA GLY A 40 -18.35 -2.98 -7.57
C GLY A 40 -18.94 -4.24 -8.21
N SER A 41 -18.74 -5.42 -7.61
CA SER A 41 -19.27 -6.68 -8.15
C SER A 41 -20.80 -6.74 -8.10
N ILE A 42 -21.42 -6.05 -7.13
CA ILE A 42 -22.88 -5.94 -7.00
C ILE A 42 -23.46 -5.00 -8.07
N TYR A 43 -22.86 -3.83 -8.27
CA TYR A 43 -23.41 -2.79 -9.16
C TYR A 43 -22.98 -2.93 -10.63
N PHE A 44 -21.83 -3.54 -10.90
CA PHE A 44 -21.24 -3.67 -12.24
C PHE A 44 -20.87 -5.12 -12.56
N PRO A 45 -21.85 -6.04 -12.66
CA PRO A 45 -21.58 -7.43 -12.95
C PRO A 45 -20.90 -7.60 -14.32
N GLY A 46 -19.86 -8.44 -14.38
CA GLY A 46 -19.09 -8.70 -15.61
C GLY A 46 -17.95 -7.72 -15.90
N MET A 47 -17.78 -6.65 -15.11
CA MET A 47 -16.69 -5.67 -15.27
C MET A 47 -15.48 -5.93 -14.36
N GLU A 48 -15.15 -7.21 -14.13
CA GLU A 48 -14.14 -7.62 -13.16
C GLU A 48 -12.78 -6.94 -13.32
N LEU A 49 -12.25 -6.89 -14.55
CA LEU A 49 -10.96 -6.26 -14.83
C LEU A 49 -10.97 -4.76 -14.50
N ALA A 50 -12.06 -4.06 -14.84
CA ALA A 50 -12.21 -2.64 -14.54
C ALA A 50 -12.27 -2.39 -13.03
N LEU A 51 -12.94 -3.27 -12.28
CA LEU A 51 -12.99 -3.19 -10.81
C LEU A 51 -11.62 -3.45 -10.17
N ILE A 52 -10.85 -4.40 -10.71
CA ILE A 52 -9.48 -4.66 -10.24
C ILE A 52 -8.59 -3.43 -10.47
N ILE A 53 -8.66 -2.81 -11.64
CA ILE A 53 -7.88 -1.61 -11.94
C ILE A 53 -8.35 -0.43 -11.08
N ALA A 54 -9.66 -0.21 -10.95
CA ALA A 54 -10.22 0.87 -10.14
C ALA A 54 -9.81 0.75 -8.67
N SER A 55 -9.93 -0.46 -8.09
CA SER A 55 -9.53 -0.71 -6.70
C SER A 55 -8.02 -0.52 -6.49
N LEU A 56 -7.17 -0.92 -7.44
CA LEU A 56 -5.73 -0.63 -7.40
C LEU A 56 -5.45 0.88 -7.40
N VAL A 57 -6.09 1.64 -8.30
CA VAL A 57 -5.90 3.10 -8.37
C VAL A 57 -6.37 3.78 -7.08
N ILE A 58 -7.51 3.37 -6.53
CA ILE A 58 -8.02 3.91 -5.27
C ILE A 58 -7.06 3.55 -4.12
N ALA A 59 -6.57 2.32 -4.05
CA ALA A 59 -5.62 1.91 -3.01
C ALA A 59 -4.31 2.70 -3.06
N LEU A 60 -3.76 2.92 -4.26
CA LEU A 60 -2.59 3.78 -4.47
C LEU A 60 -2.88 5.23 -4.07
N GLY A 61 -4.07 5.75 -4.40
CA GLY A 61 -4.52 7.08 -4.00
C GLY A 61 -4.60 7.25 -2.49
N VAL A 62 -5.15 6.26 -1.77
CA VAL A 62 -5.21 6.27 -0.30
C VAL A 62 -3.80 6.25 0.30
N GLY A 63 -2.92 5.37 -0.19
CA GLY A 63 -1.52 5.32 0.27
C GLY A 63 -0.78 6.65 0.03
N ALA A 64 -0.95 7.23 -1.16
CA ALA A 64 -0.36 8.53 -1.49
C ALA A 64 -0.90 9.65 -0.61
N LEU A 65 -2.22 9.67 -0.34
CA LEU A 65 -2.83 10.67 0.52
C LEU A 65 -2.30 10.58 1.95
N VAL A 66 -2.20 9.37 2.51
CA VAL A 66 -1.59 9.18 3.83
C VAL A 66 -0.14 9.65 3.84
N GLY A 67 0.64 9.28 2.82
CA GLY A 67 2.03 9.70 2.68
C GLY A 67 2.16 11.22 2.61
N LEU A 68 1.30 11.90 1.87
CA LEU A 68 1.26 13.36 1.77
C LEU A 68 0.88 14.03 3.09
N VAL A 69 -0.09 13.47 3.82
CA VAL A 69 -0.47 13.97 5.15
C VAL A 69 0.70 13.82 6.11
N ASN A 70 1.33 12.64 6.17
CA ASN A 70 2.51 12.40 7.00
C ASN A 70 3.64 13.37 6.64
N ALA A 71 3.96 13.49 5.35
CA ALA A 71 5.02 14.35 4.86
C ALA A 71 4.74 15.83 5.19
N GLY A 72 3.51 16.31 4.95
CA GLY A 72 3.11 17.69 5.25
C GLY A 72 3.15 18.01 6.74
N LEU A 73 2.70 17.09 7.60
CA LEU A 73 2.78 17.25 9.05
C LEU A 73 4.22 17.33 9.55
N VAL A 74 5.12 16.56 8.97
CA VAL A 74 6.55 16.60 9.33
C VAL A 74 7.22 17.84 8.75
N SER A 75 7.04 18.14 7.46
CA SER A 75 7.81 19.17 6.76
C SER A 75 7.32 20.60 7.05
N ILE A 76 6.00 20.79 7.24
CA ILE A 76 5.41 22.13 7.44
C ILE A 76 5.34 22.46 8.93
N PHE A 77 4.88 21.51 9.75
CA PHE A 77 4.66 21.74 11.18
C PHE A 77 5.85 21.35 12.06
N SER A 78 6.94 20.84 11.47
CA SER A 78 8.17 20.42 12.18
C SER A 78 7.89 19.42 13.31
N LEU A 79 6.85 18.59 13.13
CA LEU A 79 6.52 17.53 14.08
C LEU A 79 7.48 16.36 13.93
N SER A 80 7.76 15.65 15.02
CA SER A 80 8.58 14.45 14.99
C SER A 80 7.93 13.36 14.09
N PRO A 81 8.65 12.81 13.09
CA PRO A 81 8.11 11.78 12.18
C PRO A 81 7.56 10.55 12.91
N PHE A 82 8.20 10.17 14.01
CA PHE A 82 7.76 9.05 14.84
C PHE A 82 6.37 9.28 15.43
N MET A 83 6.14 10.47 15.99
CA MET A 83 4.87 10.82 16.61
C MET A 83 3.74 10.91 15.58
N VAL A 84 4.01 11.53 14.43
CA VAL A 84 3.05 11.66 13.33
C VAL A 84 2.63 10.29 12.82
N THR A 85 3.59 9.41 12.54
CA THR A 85 3.31 8.10 11.95
C THR A 85 2.68 7.13 12.95
N LEU A 86 3.00 7.23 14.24
CA LEU A 86 2.29 6.49 15.31
C LEU A 86 0.83 6.93 15.45
N ALA A 87 0.58 8.25 15.42
CA ALA A 87 -0.78 8.78 15.45
C ALA A 87 -1.57 8.35 14.21
N MET A 88 -0.97 8.44 13.02
CA MET A 88 -1.60 8.03 11.76
C MET A 88 -1.84 6.53 11.68
N MET A 89 -0.97 5.70 12.25
CA MET A 89 -1.23 4.28 12.45
C MET A 89 -2.54 4.06 13.22
N SER A 90 -2.75 4.81 14.31
CA SER A 90 -3.94 4.70 15.15
C SER A 90 -5.21 5.16 14.44
N VAL A 91 -5.13 6.27 13.69
CA VAL A 91 -6.22 6.79 12.86
C VAL A 91 -6.63 5.78 11.79
N LEU A 92 -5.68 5.25 11.03
CA LEU A 92 -5.95 4.28 9.98
C LEU A 92 -6.54 2.98 10.52
N MET A 93 -6.04 2.50 11.66
CA MET A 93 -6.58 1.32 12.32
C MET A 93 -8.01 1.55 12.80
N GLY A 94 -8.30 2.73 13.37
CA GLY A 94 -9.64 3.11 13.79
C GLY A 94 -10.62 3.22 12.61
N ILE A 95 -10.20 3.83 11.50
CA ILE A 95 -10.99 3.91 10.27
C ILE A 95 -11.25 2.49 9.73
N ALA A 96 -10.22 1.67 9.61
CA ALA A 96 -10.35 0.29 9.14
C ALA A 96 -11.31 -0.53 10.02
N LEU A 97 -11.21 -0.39 11.35
CA LEU A 97 -12.09 -1.07 12.29
C LEU A 97 -13.54 -0.57 12.18
N TYR A 98 -13.74 0.74 12.03
CA TYR A 98 -15.06 1.33 11.82
C TYR A 98 -15.72 0.84 10.53
N PHE A 99 -14.97 0.71 9.43
CA PHE A 99 -15.52 0.20 8.17
C PHE A 99 -15.80 -1.30 8.20
N THR A 100 -14.93 -2.08 8.82
CA THR A 100 -15.04 -3.55 8.86
C THR A 100 -15.93 -4.06 9.99
N GLN A 101 -16.18 -3.24 11.01
CA GLN A 101 -16.78 -3.66 12.28
C GLN A 101 -16.03 -4.84 12.92
N GLY A 102 -14.72 -4.99 12.63
CA GLY A 102 -13.89 -6.10 13.08
C GLY A 102 -14.11 -7.42 12.32
N ILE A 103 -14.93 -7.42 11.26
CA ILE A 103 -15.23 -8.61 10.46
C ILE A 103 -14.48 -8.52 9.12
N PRO A 104 -13.85 -9.61 8.64
CA PRO A 104 -13.24 -9.63 7.32
C PRO A 104 -14.25 -9.33 6.21
N ILE A 105 -13.85 -8.52 5.23
CA ILE A 105 -14.67 -8.24 4.04
C ILE A 105 -14.51 -9.42 3.06
N TYR A 106 -15.59 -10.16 2.83
CA TYR A 106 -15.69 -11.23 1.85
C TYR A 106 -16.29 -10.72 0.52
N GLY A 107 -16.32 -11.58 -0.50
CA GLY A 107 -16.93 -11.23 -1.80
C GLY A 107 -16.04 -10.38 -2.72
N VAL A 108 -14.72 -10.52 -2.55
CA VAL A 108 -13.72 -9.99 -3.47
C VAL A 108 -13.82 -10.74 -4.80
N VAL A 109 -13.50 -10.09 -5.92
CA VAL A 109 -13.62 -10.70 -7.28
C VAL A 109 -12.87 -12.04 -7.35
N ASP A 110 -13.59 -13.12 -7.64
CA ASP A 110 -13.04 -14.49 -7.61
C ASP A 110 -11.86 -14.68 -8.57
N SER A 111 -11.93 -14.07 -9.77
CA SER A 111 -10.83 -14.13 -10.74
C SER A 111 -9.55 -13.47 -10.22
N PHE A 112 -9.65 -12.41 -9.42
CA PHE A 112 -8.50 -11.79 -8.75
C PHE A 112 -7.90 -12.73 -7.70
N VAL A 113 -8.74 -13.35 -6.88
CA VAL A 113 -8.28 -14.29 -5.84
C VAL A 113 -7.64 -15.53 -6.47
N ALA A 114 -8.24 -16.09 -7.52
CA ALA A 114 -7.74 -17.28 -8.20
C ALA A 114 -6.44 -17.01 -8.95
N ASN A 115 -6.35 -15.88 -9.68
CA ASN A 115 -5.21 -15.60 -10.55
C ASN A 115 -4.07 -14.89 -9.81
N VAL A 116 -4.35 -13.94 -8.92
CA VAL A 116 -3.30 -13.15 -8.24
C VAL A 116 -3.07 -13.65 -6.82
N GLY A 117 -4.14 -13.89 -6.07
CA GLY A 117 -4.06 -14.29 -4.66
C GLY A 117 -3.52 -15.71 -4.45
N ARG A 118 -3.98 -16.67 -5.26
CA ARG A 118 -3.62 -18.10 -5.17
C ARG A 118 -2.93 -18.63 -6.43
N GLY A 119 -2.85 -17.82 -7.48
CA GLY A 119 -2.29 -18.24 -8.74
C GLY A 119 -0.79 -18.50 -8.64
N GLN A 120 -0.31 -19.43 -9.47
CA GLN A 120 1.08 -19.84 -9.53
C GLN A 120 1.62 -19.64 -10.94
N PHE A 121 2.86 -19.17 -11.01
CA PHE A 121 3.63 -19.09 -12.24
C PHE A 121 4.98 -19.75 -12.02
N LEU A 122 5.33 -20.72 -12.87
CA LEU A 122 6.54 -21.56 -12.72
C LEU A 122 6.63 -22.22 -11.34
N SER A 123 5.51 -22.76 -10.85
CA SER A 123 5.39 -23.42 -9.53
C SER A 123 5.65 -22.49 -8.33
N LEU A 124 5.75 -21.18 -8.54
CA LEU A 124 5.91 -20.16 -7.50
C LEU A 124 4.67 -19.26 -7.44
N PRO A 125 4.24 -18.80 -6.24
CA PRO A 125 3.10 -17.90 -6.11
C PRO A 125 3.29 -16.60 -6.90
N ILE A 126 2.26 -16.13 -7.59
CA ILE A 126 2.31 -14.89 -8.37
C ILE A 126 2.70 -13.68 -7.51
N VAL A 127 2.30 -13.66 -6.23
CA VAL A 127 2.68 -12.61 -5.27
C VAL A 127 4.20 -12.51 -5.08
N LEU A 128 4.95 -13.61 -5.21
CA LEU A 128 6.41 -13.58 -5.17
C LEU A 128 6.98 -12.82 -6.38
N TRP A 129 6.46 -13.09 -7.58
CA TRP A 129 6.86 -12.40 -8.80
C TRP A 129 6.54 -10.90 -8.73
N VAL A 130 5.39 -10.52 -8.19
CA VAL A 130 5.05 -9.13 -7.91
C VAL A 130 6.06 -8.49 -6.95
N ALA A 131 6.41 -9.18 -5.86
CA ALA A 131 7.39 -8.70 -4.90
C ALA A 131 8.80 -8.51 -5.52
N LEU A 132 9.23 -9.43 -6.38
CA LEU A 132 10.48 -9.31 -7.13
C LEU A 132 10.44 -8.16 -8.15
N GLY A 133 9.30 -7.96 -8.81
CA GLY A 133 9.09 -6.82 -9.70
C GLY A 133 9.20 -5.48 -8.98
N VAL A 134 8.58 -5.36 -7.79
CA VAL A 134 8.71 -4.18 -6.93
C VAL A 134 10.15 -3.98 -6.46
N LEU A 135 10.84 -5.06 -6.06
CA LEU A 135 12.27 -5.00 -5.71
C LEU A 135 13.12 -4.47 -6.88
N ALA A 136 12.94 -5.02 -8.08
CA ALA A 136 13.65 -4.57 -9.27
C ALA A 136 13.35 -3.10 -9.59
N ALA A 137 12.09 -2.68 -9.49
CA ALA A 137 11.69 -1.28 -9.67
C ALA A 137 12.35 -0.37 -8.63
N CYS A 138 12.39 -0.75 -7.36
CA CYS A 138 13.08 -0.01 -6.29
C CYS A 138 14.59 0.12 -6.57
N ILE A 139 15.25 -0.96 -6.97
CA ILE A 139 16.69 -0.95 -7.33
C ILE A 139 16.94 0.01 -8.49
N ILE A 140 16.11 -0.07 -9.54
CA ILE A 140 16.25 0.78 -10.72
C ILE A 140 16.06 2.24 -10.33
N MET A 141 15.01 2.54 -9.57
CA MET A 141 14.71 3.87 -9.06
C MET A 141 15.88 4.42 -8.23
N GLN A 142 16.36 3.68 -7.24
CA GLN A 142 17.42 4.16 -6.35
C GLN A 142 18.75 4.37 -7.07
N ARG A 143 19.14 3.44 -7.96
CA ARG A 143 20.49 3.45 -8.55
C ARG A 143 20.59 4.31 -9.80
N PHE A 144 19.52 4.40 -10.61
CA PHE A 144 19.61 4.99 -11.94
C PHE A 144 18.79 6.29 -12.11
N THR A 145 17.92 6.65 -11.17
CA THR A 145 17.10 7.87 -11.29
C THR A 145 17.62 9.04 -10.46
N ALA A 146 17.24 10.27 -10.85
CA ALA A 146 17.53 11.47 -10.07
C ALA A 146 16.87 11.43 -8.69
N LEU A 147 15.64 10.89 -8.60
CA LEU A 147 14.90 10.74 -7.35
C LEU A 147 15.71 9.92 -6.33
N GLY A 148 16.32 8.81 -6.74
CA GLY A 148 17.19 8.01 -5.87
C GLY A 148 18.36 8.83 -5.29
N ARG A 149 19.05 9.59 -6.16
CA ARG A 149 20.16 10.47 -5.73
C ARG A 149 19.70 11.59 -4.80
N HIS A 150 18.51 12.15 -5.01
CA HIS A 150 17.95 13.17 -4.14
C HIS A 150 17.60 12.60 -2.76
N ILE A 151 16.99 11.42 -2.68
CA ILE A 151 16.68 10.77 -1.40
C ILE A 151 17.96 10.59 -0.58
N TYR A 152 19.02 10.02 -1.17
CA TYR A 152 20.32 9.84 -0.51
C TYR A 152 21.05 11.15 -0.18
N ALA A 153 20.73 12.26 -0.85
CA ALA A 153 21.37 13.55 -0.58
C ALA A 153 20.70 14.31 0.58
N VAL A 154 19.42 14.03 0.83
CA VAL A 154 18.63 14.65 1.90
C VAL A 154 18.69 13.80 3.19
N GLY A 155 19.07 12.53 3.10
CA GLY A 155 19.26 11.59 4.23
C GLY A 155 20.52 10.74 4.10
#